data_AF-A0A9E3LMC0-F1
#
_entry.id   AF-A0A9E3LMC0-F1
#
_cell.length_a   1.000
_cell.length_b   1.000
_cell.length_c   1.000
_cell.angle_alpha   90.00
_cell.angle_beta   90.00
_cell.angle_gamma   90.00
#
_symmetry.space_group_name_H-M   'P 1'
#
loop_
_entity.id
_entity.type
_entity.pdbx_description
1 polymer ?
#
loop_
_entity_poly.entity_id
_entity_poly.type
_entity_poly.pdbx_seq_one_letter_code
_entity_poly.pdbx_strand_id
1 'polypeptide(L)' 'MGPVPMPYADFLAEATERGFVFQCTDPAGLDAALREGSLTAYIGFDCTADSLHVGSLVQIMILRLLQKHG' A
#
# COMPACT_ATOMS: atom_id res chain seq x y z
N MET A 1 -19.53 -9.88 5.87
CA MET A 1 -18.31 -9.05 5.85
C MET A 1 -18.13 -8.54 7.26
N GLY A 2 -17.25 -9.17 8.04
CA GLY A 2 -17.07 -8.84 9.47
C GLY A 2 -16.39 -7.48 9.64
N PRO A 3 -16.51 -6.84 10.82
CA PRO A 3 -15.82 -5.59 11.09
C PRO A 3 -14.29 -5.81 11.03
N VAL A 4 -13.59 -4.90 10.37
CA VAL A 4 -12.13 -4.98 10.24
C VAL A 4 -11.49 -4.65 11.60
N PRO A 5 -10.55 -5.47 12.09
CA PRO A 5 -9.88 -5.21 13.36
C PRO A 5 -9.12 -3.89 13.33
N MET A 6 -9.33 -3.06 14.35
CA MET A 6 -8.53 -1.86 14.61
C MET A 6 -7.71 -2.05 15.89
N PRO A 7 -6.42 -1.66 15.90
CA PRO A 7 -5.71 -0.98 14.80
C PRO A 7 -5.09 -1.94 13.78
N TYR A 8 -5.05 -1.52 12.50
CA TYR A 8 -4.27 -2.15 11.43
C TYR A 8 -2.75 -2.19 11.76
N ALA A 9 -1.99 -3.01 11.03
CA ALA A 9 -0.53 -3.00 11.00
C ALA A 9 0.01 -1.63 10.56
N ASP A 10 1.22 -1.29 11.01
CA ASP A 10 1.79 0.07 10.92
C ASP A 10 1.78 0.63 9.49
N PHE A 11 2.12 -0.18 8.49
CA PHE A 11 2.04 0.20 7.08
C PHE A 11 0.61 0.57 6.65
N LEU A 12 -0.35 -0.32 6.91
CA LEU A 12 -1.72 -0.17 6.43
C LEU A 12 -2.45 0.95 7.18
N ALA A 13 -2.11 1.15 8.46
CA ALA A 13 -2.55 2.30 9.25
C ALA A 13 -2.05 3.63 8.64
N GLU A 14 -0.73 3.78 8.46
CA GLU A 14 -0.15 5.02 7.90
C GLU A 14 -0.61 5.25 6.45
N ALA A 15 -0.72 4.20 5.63
CA ALA A 15 -1.19 4.32 4.25
C ALA A 15 -2.65 4.81 4.17
N THR A 16 -3.50 4.34 5.09
CA THR A 16 -4.89 4.76 5.18
C THR A 16 -5.00 6.19 5.70
N GLU A 17 -4.28 6.54 6.77
CA GLU A 17 -4.27 7.89 7.34
C GLU A 17 -3.78 8.95 6.33
N ARG A 18 -2.77 8.60 5.52
CA ARG A 18 -2.23 9.48 4.47
C ARG A 18 -3.08 9.52 3.20
N GLY A 19 -4.18 8.75 3.14
CA GLY A 19 -5.10 8.74 2.01
C GLY A 19 -4.59 8.01 0.76
N PHE A 20 -3.62 7.09 0.90
CA PHE A 20 -3.12 6.30 -0.22
C PHE A 20 -4.07 5.14 -0.61
N VAL A 21 -4.92 4.68 0.32
CA VAL A 21 -5.82 3.54 0.10
C VAL A 21 -7.18 4.03 -0.39
N PHE A 22 -7.47 3.83 -1.68
CA PHE A 22 -8.81 4.04 -2.22
C PHE A 22 -9.67 2.77 -2.12
N GLN A 23 -9.12 1.62 -2.51
CA GLN A 23 -9.75 0.30 -2.42
C GLN A 23 -8.71 -0.73 -1.99
N CYS A 24 -9.15 -1.71 -1.20
CA CYS A 24 -8.33 -2.82 -0.75
C CYS A 24 -9.14 -4.11 -0.85
N THR A 25 -8.61 -5.09 -1.58
CA THR A 25 -9.13 -6.45 -1.56
C THR A 25 -8.70 -7.11 -0.26
N ASP A 26 -9.62 -7.83 0.39
CA ASP A 26 -9.37 -8.58 1.63
C ASP A 26 -8.46 -7.84 2.66
N PRO A 27 -8.94 -6.73 3.24
CA PRO A 27 -8.13 -5.93 4.17
C PRO A 27 -7.71 -6.71 5.42
N ALA A 28 -8.49 -7.72 5.84
CA ALA A 28 -8.15 -8.56 6.98
C ALA A 28 -7.01 -9.53 6.65
N GLY A 29 -7.04 -10.17 5.48
CA GLY A 29 -5.95 -11.01 5.00
C GLY A 29 -4.65 -10.22 4.79
N LEU A 30 -4.74 -9.00 4.24
CA LEU A 30 -3.58 -8.13 4.08
C LEU A 30 -2.99 -7.70 5.43
N ASP A 31 -3.82 -7.33 6.41
CA ASP A 31 -3.37 -6.98 7.77
C ASP A 31 -2.62 -8.13 8.44
N ALA A 32 -3.17 -9.35 8.35
CA ALA A 32 -2.52 -10.53 8.89
C ALA A 32 -1.16 -10.80 8.23
N ALA A 33 -1.09 -10.74 6.89
CA ALA A 33 0.14 -10.95 6.13
C ALA A 33 1.22 -9.91 6.47
N LEU A 34 0.84 -8.64 6.65
CA LEU A 34 1.75 -7.57 7.05
C LEU A 34 2.31 -7.76 8.47
N ARG A 35 1.60 -8.48 9.36
CA ARG A 35 2.08 -8.80 10.71
C ARG A 35 2.98 -10.03 10.76
N GLU A 36 2.84 -10.94 9.81
CA GLU A 36 3.67 -12.14 9.72
C GLU A 36 5.10 -11.83 9.29
N GLY A 37 5.31 -10.75 8.53
CA GLY A 37 6.63 -10.27 8.16
C GLY A 37 6.60 -9.38 6.91
N SER A 38 7.77 -9.27 6.27
CA SER A 38 7.92 -8.47 5.04
C SER A 38 7.18 -9.06 3.86
N LEU A 39 6.53 -8.19 3.09
CA LEU A 39 5.83 -8.55 1.87
C LEU A 39 6.56 -7.99 0.64
N THR A 40 6.56 -8.77 -0.44
CA THR A 40 6.99 -8.25 -1.75
C THR A 40 5.79 -7.65 -2.46
N ALA A 41 5.92 -6.40 -2.90
CA ALA A 41 4.89 -5.70 -3.67
C ALA A 41 5.46 -5.16 -5.00
N TYR A 42 4.56 -4.84 -5.93
CA TYR A 42 4.91 -4.24 -7.21
C TYR A 42 3.90 -3.16 -7.59
N ILE A 43 4.34 -2.22 -8.42
CA ILE A 43 3.50 -1.29 -9.18
C ILE A 43 3.91 -1.37 -10.65
N GLY A 44 2.94 -1.23 -11.55
CA GLY A 44 3.18 -1.24 -12.99
C GLY A 44 3.01 0.16 -13.59
N PHE A 45 3.89 0.51 -14.53
CA PHE A 45 3.76 1.68 -15.38
C PHE A 45 3.86 1.26 -16.84
N ASP A 46 2.89 1.65 -17.65
CA ASP A 46 2.99 1.49 -19.10
C ASP A 46 3.83 2.62 -19.70
N CYS A 47 4.75 2.27 -20.61
CA CYS A 47 5.65 3.21 -21.29
C CYS A 47 4.91 4.07 -22.34
N THR A 48 3.96 4.88 -21.90
CA THR A 48 3.12 5.75 -22.75
C THR A 48 3.75 7.10 -23.06
N ALA A 49 4.86 7.45 -22.40
CA ALA A 49 5.64 8.67 -22.61
C ALA A 49 7.12 8.44 -22.27
N ASP A 50 7.99 9.37 -22.69
CA ASP A 50 9.44 9.33 -22.46
C ASP A 50 9.84 9.47 -20.97
N SER A 51 8.91 9.85 -20.10
CA SER A 51 9.15 10.06 -18.68
C SER A 51 7.88 9.84 -17.85
N LEU A 52 8.07 9.46 -16.58
CA LEU A 52 7.00 9.54 -15.58
C LEU A 52 6.70 10.99 -15.20
N HIS A 53 5.46 11.25 -14.79
CA HIS A 53 5.04 12.56 -14.31
C HIS A 53 4.56 12.47 -12.85
N VAL A 54 4.17 13.61 -12.26
CA VAL A 54 3.75 13.68 -10.85
C VAL A 54 2.58 12.75 -10.48
N GLY A 55 1.76 12.34 -11.45
CA GLY A 55 0.68 11.37 -11.21
C GLY A 55 1.21 9.99 -10.84
N SER A 56 2.32 9.57 -11.43
CA SER A 56 3.02 8.32 -11.13
C SER A 56 3.66 8.33 -9.73
N LEU A 57 3.97 9.51 -9.20
CA LEU A 57 4.69 9.66 -7.93
C LEU A 57 3.87 9.11 -6.75
N VAL A 58 2.54 9.25 -6.75
CA VAL A 58 1.69 8.76 -5.66
C VAL A 58 1.84 7.24 -5.48
N GLN A 59 1.87 6.48 -6.58
CA GLN A 59 2.06 5.03 -6.56
C GLN A 59 3.49 4.65 -6.13
N ILE A 60 4.50 5.44 -6.50
CA ILE A 60 5.88 5.23 -6.03
C ILE A 60 5.98 5.47 -4.52
N MET A 61 5.29 6.49 -4.00
CA MET A 61 5.34 6.85 -2.59
C MET A 61 4.71 5.79 -1.67
N ILE A 62 3.67 5.07 -2.12
CA ILE A 62 3.13 3.95 -1.33
C ILE A 62 4.10 2.77 -1.28
N LEU A 63 4.84 2.46 -2.35
CA LEU A 63 5.92 1.44 -2.27
C LEU A 63 7.06 1.89 -1.37
N ARG A 64 7.43 3.18 -1.42
CA ARG A 64 8.42 3.74 -0.50
C ARG A 64 7.95 3.65 0.96
N LEU A 65 6.66 3.84 1.19
CA LEU A 65 6.04 3.69 2.50
C LEU A 65 6.07 2.22 2.96
N LEU A 66 5.79 1.26 2.06
CA LEU A 66 5.92 -0.17 2.39
C LEU A 66 7.35 -0.51 2.80
N GLN A 67 8.34 -0.09 2.03
CA GLN A 67 9.76 -0.30 2.33
C GLN A 67 10.21 0.34 3.67
N LYS A 68 9.54 1.43 4.11
CA LYS A 68 9.80 2.06 5.41
C LYS A 68 9.35 1.15 6.57
N HIS A 69 8.31 0.35 6.35
CA HIS A 69 7.66 -0.50 7.34
C HIS A 69 8.10 -1.97 7.30
N GLY A 70 8.88 -2.40 6.28
CA GLY A 70 9.51 -3.73 6.23
C GLY A 70 9.49 -4.35 4.85
#